data_AF-A0AA95HV44-F1
#
_entry.id   AF-A0AA95HV44-F1
#
_cell.length_a   1.000
_cell.length_b   1.000
_cell.length_c   1.000
_cell.angle_alpha   90.00
_cell.angle_beta   90.00
_cell.angle_gamma   90.00
#
_symmetry.space_group_name_H-M   'P 1'
#
loop_
_entity.id
_entity.type
_entity.pdbx_description
1 polymer ?
#
loop_
_entity_poly.entity_id
_entity_poly.type
_entity_poly.pdbx_seq_one_letter_code
_entity_poly.pdbx_strand_id
1 'polypeptide(L)'
;MMRKYLFIGWAVWMVVILGIISSCSQDKGTSRLAWGKYYLWSAPDSSYRILNAIPFPDKLSVEEQACYALLMTQAMYRCGHKISSDSLINIAVQYYSSQGNADDKASALLYKGYILEDLGQDNEALYAYKQAEEAVKTVKDLRIHFLIYTALGNINGRYAHYEHSLSYYRKALDLNLSVPAWNAMGENIYLPLFIWLRELPVQ
;
A
#
# COMPACT_ATOMS: atom_id res chain seq x y z
N MET A 1 -14.43 54.41 31.36
CA MET A 1 -14.48 53.91 29.96
C MET A 1 -13.21 53.13 29.55
N MET A 2 -12.00 53.50 30.03
CA MET A 2 -10.73 52.85 29.66
C MET A 2 -10.57 51.36 30.05
N ARG A 3 -11.16 50.90 31.15
CA ARG A 3 -11.05 49.49 31.62
C ARG A 3 -11.62 48.45 30.66
N LYS A 4 -12.61 48.81 29.82
CA LYS A 4 -13.25 47.89 28.86
C LYS A 4 -12.32 47.58 27.67
N TYR A 5 -11.57 48.57 27.19
CA TYR A 5 -10.64 48.41 26.07
C TYR A 5 -9.41 47.57 26.45
N LEU A 6 -8.96 47.66 27.71
CA LEU A 6 -7.86 46.84 28.23
C LEU A 6 -8.22 45.34 28.26
N PHE A 7 -9.47 45.01 28.61
CA PHE A 7 -9.96 43.64 28.68
C PHE A 7 -10.16 43.01 27.29
N ILE A 8 -10.66 43.80 26.33
CA ILE A 8 -10.79 43.38 24.93
C ILE A 8 -9.41 43.14 24.31
N GLY A 9 -8.42 44.00 24.61
CA GLY A 9 -7.04 43.80 24.16
C GLY A 9 -6.42 42.50 24.68
N TRP A 10 -6.64 42.17 25.95
CA TRP A 10 -6.17 40.91 26.55
C TRP A 10 -6.86 39.67 25.96
N ALA A 11 -8.16 39.73 25.71
CA ALA A 11 -8.90 38.63 25.11
C ALA A 11 -8.45 38.34 23.67
N VAL A 12 -8.22 39.39 22.86
CA VAL A 12 -7.67 39.25 21.50
C VAL A 12 -6.25 38.68 21.55
N TRP A 13 -5.40 39.15 22.47
CA TRP A 13 -4.05 38.60 22.65
C TRP A 13 -4.04 37.13 23.07
N MET A 14 -4.97 36.71 23.95
CA MET A 14 -5.12 35.30 24.33
C MET A 14 -5.58 34.42 23.17
N VAL A 15 -6.48 34.91 22.31
CA VAL A 15 -6.93 34.18 21.11
C VAL A 15 -5.81 34.07 20.07
N VAL A 16 -4.99 35.12 19.89
CA VAL A 16 -3.81 35.06 19.01
C VAL A 16 -2.78 34.07 19.54
N ILE A 17 -2.52 34.05 20.85
CA ILE A 17 -1.64 33.07 21.48
C ILE A 17 -2.19 31.65 21.30
N LEU A 18 -3.50 31.42 21.54
CA LEU A 18 -4.19 30.13 21.33
C LEU A 18 -4.14 29.66 19.87
N GLY A 19 -4.17 30.57 18.91
CA GLY A 19 -4.00 30.28 17.49
C GLY A 19 -2.58 29.85 17.12
N ILE A 20 -1.56 30.36 17.82
CA ILE A 20 -0.15 30.01 17.60
C ILE A 20 0.20 28.63 18.20
N ILE A 21 -0.38 28.26 19.35
CA ILE A 21 -0.20 26.91 19.94
C ILE A 21 -0.96 25.80 19.19
N SER A 22 -1.98 26.15 18.40
CA SER A 22 -2.69 25.18 17.55
C SER A 22 -1.96 24.87 16.23
N SER A 23 -0.79 25.48 15.98
CA SER A 23 0.01 25.28 14.78
C SER A 23 1.25 24.39 15.01
N CYS A 24 1.32 23.68 16.14
CA CYS A 24 2.45 22.79 16.45
C CYS A 24 1.97 21.41 16.94
N SER A 25 1.69 20.52 16.00
CA SER A 25 1.90 19.07 16.11
C SER A 25 1.58 18.35 14.79
N GLN A 26 1.87 18.96 13.64
CA GLN A 26 1.91 18.17 12.41
C GLN A 26 3.21 17.38 12.49
N ASP A 27 3.12 16.17 13.05
CA ASP A 27 4.28 15.31 13.27
C ASP A 27 5.03 15.14 11.94
N LYS A 28 6.35 15.28 12.01
CA LYS A 28 7.21 15.10 10.84
C LYS A 28 7.10 13.67 10.30
N GLY A 29 6.61 12.72 11.12
CA GLY A 29 6.20 11.38 10.70
C GLY A 29 4.99 11.40 9.76
N THR A 30 3.87 11.99 10.18
CA THR A 30 2.61 12.06 9.41
C THR A 30 2.80 12.68 8.03
N SER A 31 3.58 13.75 7.93
CA SER A 31 3.89 14.38 6.63
C SER A 31 4.72 13.49 5.70
N ARG A 32 5.70 12.74 6.22
CA ARG A 32 6.50 11.81 5.41
C ARG A 32 5.68 10.60 4.96
N LEU A 33 4.80 10.07 5.81
CA LEU A 33 3.90 8.97 5.43
C LEU A 33 2.97 9.37 4.28
N ALA A 34 2.42 10.59 4.33
CA ALA A 34 1.60 11.12 3.25
C ALA A 34 2.37 11.21 1.92
N TRP A 35 3.58 11.77 1.94
CA TRP A 35 4.43 11.84 0.74
C TRP A 35 4.89 10.46 0.25
N GLY A 36 5.22 9.55 1.16
CA GLY A 36 5.56 8.16 0.85
C GLY A 36 4.40 7.48 0.10
N LYS A 37 3.17 7.61 0.61
CA LYS A 37 1.96 7.10 -0.05
C LYS A 37 1.73 7.73 -1.42
N TYR A 38 1.94 9.05 -1.54
CA TYR A 38 1.77 9.77 -2.80
C TYR A 38 2.68 9.24 -3.92
N TYR A 39 3.96 8.98 -3.63
CA TYR A 39 4.93 8.51 -4.63
C TYR A 39 4.94 7.00 -4.85
N LEU A 40 4.23 6.21 -4.03
CA LEU A 40 4.36 4.75 -4.01
C LEU A 40 4.24 4.09 -5.39
N TRP A 41 3.26 4.53 -6.17
CA TRP A 41 2.95 3.94 -7.47
C TRP A 41 3.76 4.55 -8.61
N SER A 42 3.95 5.86 -8.60
CA SER A 42 4.59 6.60 -9.70
C SER A 42 6.12 6.63 -9.59
N ALA A 43 6.67 6.58 -8.38
CA ALA A 43 8.10 6.67 -8.11
C ALA A 43 8.45 5.91 -6.80
N PRO A 44 8.42 4.56 -6.82
CA PRO A 44 8.63 3.74 -5.61
C PRO A 44 9.99 4.03 -4.94
N ASP A 45 11.06 4.33 -5.68
CA ASP A 45 12.35 4.74 -5.11
C ASP A 45 12.26 6.03 -4.30
N SER A 46 11.46 7.00 -4.76
CA SER A 46 11.20 8.23 -4.03
C SER A 46 10.38 7.97 -2.78
N SER A 47 9.35 7.10 -2.88
CA SER A 47 8.57 6.65 -1.73
C SER A 47 9.47 6.01 -0.67
N TYR A 48 10.31 5.05 -1.07
CA TYR A 48 11.28 4.40 -0.20
C TYR A 48 12.20 5.39 0.50
N ARG A 49 12.84 6.32 -0.24
CA ARG A 49 13.73 7.33 0.35
C ARG A 49 13.04 8.21 1.39
N ILE A 50 11.79 8.61 1.13
CA ILE A 50 11.02 9.46 2.05
C ILE A 50 10.65 8.70 3.32
N LEU A 51 10.20 7.45 3.18
CA LEU A 51 9.86 6.60 4.31
C LEU A 51 11.10 6.25 5.13
N ASN A 52 12.22 5.94 4.47
CA ASN A 52 13.49 5.60 5.13
C ASN A 52 14.11 6.81 5.87
N ALA A 53 13.67 8.04 5.55
CA ALA A 53 14.08 9.24 6.26
C ALA A 53 13.31 9.48 7.58
N ILE A 54 12.39 8.58 7.97
CA ILE A 54 11.73 8.61 9.28
C ILE A 54 12.72 8.00 10.30
N PRO A 55 13.24 8.80 11.27
CA PRO A 55 14.36 8.36 12.12
C PRO A 55 13.96 7.34 13.20
N PHE A 56 12.73 7.41 13.70
CA PHE A 56 12.26 6.54 14.78
C PHE A 56 10.87 5.97 14.45
N PRO A 57 10.76 5.01 13.51
CA PRO A 57 9.48 4.41 13.14
C PRO A 57 8.73 3.80 14.34
N ASP A 58 9.46 3.27 15.32
CA ASP A 58 8.87 2.65 16.52
C ASP A 58 8.24 3.66 17.50
N LYS A 59 8.46 4.97 17.29
CA LYS A 59 7.84 6.03 18.10
C LYS A 59 6.59 6.62 17.46
N LEU A 60 6.24 6.17 16.24
CA LEU A 60 4.99 6.56 15.59
C LEU A 60 3.79 6.03 16.40
N SER A 61 2.62 6.64 16.22
CA SER A 61 1.39 6.04 16.74
C SER A 61 1.18 4.64 16.14
N VAL A 62 0.40 3.78 16.80
CA VAL A 62 0.12 2.41 16.32
C VAL A 62 -0.42 2.41 14.89
N GLU A 63 -1.29 3.37 14.57
CA GLU A 63 -1.84 3.55 13.22
C GLU A 63 -0.75 3.95 12.21
N GLU A 64 0.07 4.93 12.55
CA GLU A 64 1.16 5.40 11.69
C GLU A 64 2.26 4.36 11.51
N GLN A 65 2.53 3.55 12.53
CA GLN A 65 3.48 2.44 12.46
C GLN A 65 2.97 1.36 11.51
N ALA A 66 1.67 1.03 11.54
CA ALA A 66 1.06 0.11 10.59
C ALA A 66 1.08 0.66 9.15
N CYS A 67 0.78 1.96 8.99
CA CYS A 67 0.86 2.66 7.72
C CYS A 67 2.31 2.64 7.17
N TYR A 68 3.28 2.97 8.02
CA TYR A 68 4.71 2.89 7.70
C TYR A 68 5.10 1.49 7.25
N ALA A 69 4.74 0.47 8.03
CA ALA A 69 5.08 -0.92 7.75
C ALA A 69 4.54 -1.38 6.40
N LEU A 70 3.29 -1.03 6.08
CA LEU A 70 2.69 -1.31 4.78
C LEU A 70 3.45 -0.58 3.66
N LEU A 71 3.53 0.75 3.72
CA LEU A 71 4.14 1.57 2.68
C LEU A 71 5.62 1.22 2.44
N MET A 72 6.37 0.96 3.51
CA MET A 72 7.78 0.58 3.43
C MET A 72 7.94 -0.78 2.76
N THR A 73 7.15 -1.78 3.15
CA THR A 73 7.16 -3.10 2.48
C THR A 73 6.84 -2.95 1.00
N GLN A 74 5.81 -2.15 0.66
CA GLN A 74 5.42 -1.90 -0.72
C GLN A 74 6.54 -1.23 -1.52
N ALA A 75 7.13 -0.15 -1.00
CA ALA A 75 8.21 0.55 -1.67
C ALA A 75 9.44 -0.34 -1.85
N MET A 76 9.84 -1.09 -0.80
CA MET A 76 10.97 -2.01 -0.86
C MET A 76 10.80 -3.09 -1.93
N TYR A 77 9.65 -3.76 -1.94
CA TYR A 77 9.35 -4.82 -2.89
C TYR A 77 9.34 -4.29 -4.34
N ARG A 78 8.73 -3.12 -4.57
CA ARG A 78 8.66 -2.51 -5.91
C ARG A 78 10.00 -1.99 -6.42
N CYS A 79 10.92 -1.67 -5.52
CA CYS A 79 12.31 -1.33 -5.85
C CYS A 79 13.23 -2.56 -5.96
N GLY A 80 12.70 -3.78 -5.77
CA GLY A 80 13.50 -5.01 -5.82
C GLY A 80 14.48 -5.15 -4.65
N HIS A 81 14.24 -4.47 -3.53
CA HIS A 81 15.03 -4.68 -2.32
C HIS A 81 14.76 -6.08 -1.76
N LYS A 82 15.83 -6.80 -1.39
CA LYS A 82 15.72 -8.08 -0.71
C LYS A 82 15.07 -7.91 0.66
N ILE A 83 13.94 -8.58 0.89
CA ILE A 83 13.25 -8.63 2.18
C ILE A 83 13.47 -10.03 2.76
N SER A 84 14.14 -10.11 3.91
CA SER A 84 14.57 -11.38 4.51
C SER A 84 13.64 -11.89 5.62
N SER A 85 12.57 -11.18 5.92
CA SER A 85 11.61 -11.54 6.98
C SER A 85 10.26 -10.89 6.73
N ASP A 86 9.20 -11.54 7.20
CA ASP A 86 7.82 -11.02 7.17
C ASP A 86 7.46 -10.13 8.38
N SER A 87 8.42 -9.84 9.27
CA SER A 87 8.16 -9.12 10.52
C SER A 87 7.56 -7.73 10.29
N LEU A 88 8.06 -6.97 9.32
CA LEU A 88 7.55 -5.62 9.04
C LEU A 88 6.11 -5.70 8.52
N ILE A 89 5.84 -6.51 7.49
CA ILE A 89 4.50 -6.62 6.92
C ILE A 89 3.48 -7.19 7.91
N ASN A 90 3.90 -8.05 8.84
CA ASN A 90 3.04 -8.57 9.88
C ASN A 90 2.53 -7.48 10.84
N ILE A 91 3.26 -6.38 11.06
CA ILE A 91 2.76 -5.22 11.81
C ILE A 91 1.52 -4.64 11.13
N ALA A 92 1.60 -4.43 9.81
CA ALA A 92 0.48 -3.91 9.02
C ALA A 92 -0.69 -4.90 8.97
N VAL A 93 -0.43 -6.19 8.74
CA VAL A 93 -1.47 -7.24 8.69
C VAL A 93 -2.20 -7.34 10.02
N GLN A 94 -1.48 -7.29 11.15
CA GLN A 94 -2.09 -7.33 12.48
C GLN A 94 -3.03 -6.15 12.71
N TYR A 95 -2.60 -4.93 12.39
CA TYR A 95 -3.41 -3.74 12.55
C TYR A 95 -4.63 -3.72 11.60
N TYR A 96 -4.41 -3.91 10.30
CA TYR A 96 -5.46 -3.84 9.28
C TYR A 96 -6.40 -5.07 9.24
N SER A 97 -6.16 -6.07 10.11
CA SER A 97 -7.11 -7.17 10.30
C SER A 97 -8.45 -6.70 10.87
N SER A 98 -8.42 -5.67 11.73
CA SER A 98 -9.58 -5.12 12.46
C SER A 98 -9.76 -3.60 12.31
N GLN A 99 -8.72 -2.90 11.86
CA GLN A 99 -8.73 -1.44 11.65
C GLN A 99 -8.51 -1.08 10.17
N GLY A 100 -8.70 0.19 9.82
CA GLY A 100 -8.46 0.71 8.47
C GLY A 100 -9.55 0.36 7.46
N ASN A 101 -9.26 0.59 6.18
CA ASN A 101 -10.20 0.33 5.09
C ASN A 101 -9.86 -0.96 4.33
N ALA A 102 -10.73 -1.34 3.39
CA ALA A 102 -10.56 -2.55 2.58
C ALA A 102 -9.26 -2.53 1.75
N ASP A 103 -8.87 -1.37 1.21
CA ASP A 103 -7.64 -1.21 0.41
C ASP A 103 -6.40 -1.49 1.25
N ASP A 104 -6.35 -0.99 2.50
CA ASP A 104 -5.23 -1.22 3.41
C ASP A 104 -5.13 -2.70 3.80
N LYS A 105 -6.27 -3.32 4.14
CA LYS A 105 -6.34 -4.76 4.48
C LYS A 105 -5.90 -5.64 3.31
N ALA A 106 -6.46 -5.40 2.12
CA ALA A 106 -6.13 -6.16 0.92
C ALA A 106 -4.66 -5.97 0.53
N SER A 107 -4.13 -4.75 0.63
CA SER A 107 -2.71 -4.46 0.38
C SER A 107 -1.80 -5.17 1.37
N ALA A 108 -2.11 -5.16 2.66
CA ALA A 108 -1.30 -5.81 3.67
C ALA A 108 -1.23 -7.34 3.44
N LEU A 109 -2.35 -7.97 3.11
CA LEU A 109 -2.43 -9.40 2.81
C LEU A 109 -1.73 -9.76 1.49
N LEU A 110 -1.91 -8.94 0.44
CA LEU A 110 -1.22 -9.10 -0.84
C LEU A 110 0.29 -9.05 -0.66
N TYR A 111 0.81 -8.02 0.00
CA TYR A 111 2.26 -7.89 0.19
C TYR A 111 2.81 -8.93 1.17
N LYS A 112 2.02 -9.40 2.14
CA LYS A 112 2.38 -10.57 2.93
C LYS A 112 2.59 -11.79 2.05
N GLY A 113 1.68 -12.04 1.11
CA GLY A 113 1.83 -13.14 0.15
C GLY A 113 3.12 -13.01 -0.67
N TYR A 114 3.42 -11.82 -1.19
CA TYR A 114 4.65 -11.59 -1.94
C TYR A 114 5.92 -11.88 -1.12
N ILE A 115 5.96 -11.42 0.13
CA ILE A 115 7.11 -11.70 1.00
C ILE A 115 7.22 -13.19 1.31
N LEU A 116 6.09 -13.89 1.51
CA LEU A 116 6.10 -15.33 1.75
C LEU A 116 6.59 -16.12 0.52
N GLU A 117 6.25 -15.72 -0.70
CA GLU A 117 6.82 -16.31 -1.92
C GLU A 117 8.34 -16.08 -2.00
N ASP A 118 8.82 -14.88 -1.71
CA ASP A 118 10.27 -14.57 -1.70
C ASP A 118 11.02 -15.40 -0.63
N LEU A 119 10.32 -15.81 0.43
CA LEU A 119 10.83 -16.69 1.49
C LEU A 119 10.64 -18.18 1.18
N GLY A 120 10.03 -18.54 0.05
CA GLY A 120 9.77 -19.92 -0.37
C GLY A 120 8.60 -20.60 0.34
N GLN A 121 7.71 -19.83 0.97
CA GLN A 121 6.54 -20.28 1.73
C GLN A 121 5.26 -20.15 0.88
N ASP A 122 5.23 -20.86 -0.25
CA ASP A 122 4.21 -20.68 -1.28
C ASP A 122 2.78 -21.06 -0.80
N ASN A 123 2.62 -22.02 0.12
CA ASN A 123 1.29 -22.38 0.65
C ASN A 123 0.71 -21.25 1.50
N GLU A 124 1.52 -20.68 2.38
CA GLU A 124 1.17 -19.53 3.21
C GLU A 124 0.94 -18.29 2.35
N ALA A 125 1.72 -18.11 1.28
CA ALA A 125 1.50 -17.05 0.31
C ALA A 125 0.15 -17.17 -0.40
N LEU A 126 -0.19 -18.37 -0.90
CA LEU A 126 -1.49 -18.64 -1.51
C LEU A 126 -2.63 -18.34 -0.54
N TYR A 127 -2.49 -18.73 0.73
CA TYR A 127 -3.48 -18.41 1.75
C TYR A 127 -3.63 -16.89 1.95
N ALA A 128 -2.52 -16.16 2.04
CA ALA A 128 -2.56 -14.69 2.16
C ALA A 128 -3.23 -14.02 0.95
N TYR A 129 -2.94 -14.47 -0.28
CA TYR A 129 -3.60 -13.98 -1.48
C TYR A 129 -5.10 -14.29 -1.50
N LYS A 130 -5.51 -15.44 -0.99
CA LYS A 130 -6.92 -15.78 -0.87
C LYS A 130 -7.66 -14.90 0.12
N GLN A 131 -7.05 -14.61 1.27
CA GLN A 131 -7.61 -13.62 2.19
C GLN A 131 -7.66 -12.22 1.57
N ALA A 132 -6.67 -11.85 0.76
CA ALA A 132 -6.69 -10.58 0.02
C ALA A 132 -7.85 -10.56 -1.00
N GLU A 133 -8.06 -11.65 -1.75
CA GLU A 133 -9.18 -11.80 -2.71
C GLU A 133 -10.55 -11.63 -2.04
N GLU A 134 -10.73 -12.16 -0.83
CA GLU A 134 -11.98 -11.99 -0.07
C GLU A 134 -12.28 -10.51 0.23
N ALA A 135 -11.25 -9.69 0.43
CA ALA A 135 -11.38 -8.26 0.68
C ALA A 135 -11.67 -7.44 -0.60
N VAL A 136 -11.41 -7.98 -1.80
CA VAL A 136 -11.49 -7.26 -3.09
C VAL A 136 -12.86 -6.64 -3.37
N LYS A 137 -13.96 -7.26 -2.90
CA LYS A 137 -15.33 -6.79 -3.16
C LYS A 137 -15.60 -5.36 -2.66
N THR A 138 -14.84 -4.90 -1.67
CA THR A 138 -14.98 -3.58 -1.06
C THR A 138 -13.79 -2.66 -1.30
N VAL A 139 -12.76 -3.15 -2.01
CA VAL A 139 -11.56 -2.39 -2.38
C VAL A 139 -11.89 -1.41 -3.50
N LYS A 140 -11.46 -0.16 -3.36
CA LYS A 140 -11.70 0.91 -4.33
C LYS A 140 -10.55 1.04 -5.33
N ASP A 141 -9.32 0.83 -4.89
CA ASP A 141 -8.16 0.92 -5.76
C ASP A 141 -8.00 -0.32 -6.66
N LEU A 142 -8.39 -0.17 -7.93
CA LEU A 142 -8.34 -1.25 -8.93
C LEU A 142 -6.91 -1.78 -9.18
N ARG A 143 -5.86 -1.03 -8.83
CA ARG A 143 -4.48 -1.54 -8.89
C ARG A 143 -4.28 -2.70 -7.92
N ILE A 144 -4.91 -2.65 -6.75
CA ILE A 144 -4.86 -3.72 -5.75
C ILE A 144 -5.59 -4.97 -6.28
N HIS A 145 -6.75 -4.79 -6.92
CA HIS A 145 -7.49 -5.89 -7.57
C HIS A 145 -6.60 -6.60 -8.59
N PHE A 146 -5.96 -5.81 -9.45
CA PHE A 146 -5.08 -6.32 -10.49
C PHE A 146 -3.94 -7.14 -9.91
N LEU A 147 -3.22 -6.61 -8.92
CA LEU A 147 -2.10 -7.31 -8.29
C LEU A 147 -2.53 -8.60 -7.57
N ILE A 148 -3.70 -8.63 -6.95
CA ILE A 148 -4.22 -9.85 -6.31
C ILE A 148 -4.49 -10.93 -7.36
N TYR A 149 -5.17 -10.56 -8.45
CA TYR A 149 -5.46 -11.52 -9.52
C TYR A 149 -4.20 -11.98 -10.23
N THR A 150 -3.21 -11.12 -10.49
CA THR A 150 -1.95 -11.58 -11.08
C THR A 150 -1.15 -12.47 -10.14
N ALA A 151 -1.09 -12.15 -8.84
CA ALA A 151 -0.42 -12.99 -7.84
C ALA A 151 -1.07 -14.40 -7.79
N LEU A 152 -2.40 -14.47 -7.72
CA LEU A 152 -3.14 -15.73 -7.77
C LEU A 152 -2.93 -16.47 -9.10
N GLY A 153 -2.90 -15.76 -10.22
CA GLY A 153 -2.61 -16.32 -11.54
C GLY A 153 -1.21 -16.95 -11.59
N ASN A 154 -0.21 -16.22 -11.11
CA ASN A 154 1.20 -16.62 -11.11
C ASN A 154 1.43 -17.87 -10.26
N ILE A 155 0.93 -17.88 -9.02
CA ILE A 155 1.14 -19.03 -8.12
C ILE A 155 0.41 -20.28 -8.62
N ASN A 156 -0.81 -20.15 -9.17
CA ASN A 156 -1.50 -21.28 -9.80
C ASN A 156 -0.74 -21.80 -11.04
N GLY A 157 -0.17 -20.90 -11.85
CA GLY A 157 0.64 -21.26 -13.01
C GLY A 157 1.92 -22.01 -12.62
N ARG A 158 2.60 -21.57 -11.55
CA ARG A 158 3.81 -22.24 -11.01
C ARG A 158 3.57 -23.70 -10.66
N TYR A 159 2.37 -24.03 -10.16
CA TYR A 159 1.97 -25.38 -9.79
C TYR A 159 1.12 -26.10 -10.86
N ALA A 160 1.18 -25.65 -12.11
CA ALA A 160 0.48 -26.25 -13.26
C ALA A 160 -1.06 -26.31 -13.14
N HIS A 161 -1.66 -25.47 -12.29
CA HIS A 161 -3.11 -25.26 -12.22
C HIS A 161 -3.58 -24.27 -13.28
N TYR A 162 -3.36 -24.60 -14.56
CA TYR A 162 -3.50 -23.68 -15.68
C TYR A 162 -4.91 -23.10 -15.85
N GLU A 163 -5.96 -23.88 -15.59
CA GLU A 163 -7.34 -23.37 -15.66
C GLU A 163 -7.60 -22.26 -14.63
N HIS A 164 -7.13 -22.46 -13.40
CA HIS A 164 -7.23 -21.46 -12.34
C HIS A 164 -6.37 -20.23 -12.68
N SER A 165 -5.14 -20.45 -13.14
CA SER A 165 -4.22 -19.39 -13.56
C SER A 165 -4.85 -18.49 -14.64
N LEU A 166 -5.38 -19.10 -15.71
CA LEU A 166 -6.08 -18.39 -16.79
C LEU A 166 -7.33 -17.67 -16.30
N SER A 167 -8.10 -18.26 -15.39
CA SER A 167 -9.26 -17.62 -14.79
C SER A 167 -8.89 -16.31 -14.08
N TYR A 168 -7.81 -16.31 -13.28
CA TYR A 168 -7.35 -15.09 -12.62
C TYR A 168 -6.82 -14.04 -13.57
N TYR A 169 -6.03 -14.43 -14.57
CA TYR A 169 -5.55 -13.47 -15.56
C TYR A 169 -6.68 -12.81 -16.34
N ARG A 170 -7.76 -13.56 -16.66
CA ARG A 170 -8.98 -12.97 -17.24
C ARG A 170 -9.62 -11.95 -16.31
N LYS A 171 -9.80 -12.26 -15.03
CA LYS A 171 -10.31 -11.29 -14.03
C LYS A 171 -9.44 -10.03 -13.98
N ALA A 172 -8.12 -10.16 -14.09
CA ALA A 172 -7.19 -9.03 -14.10
C ALA A 172 -7.35 -8.15 -15.35
N LEU A 173 -7.54 -8.77 -16.52
CA LEU A 173 -7.77 -8.07 -17.78
C LEU A 173 -9.13 -7.35 -17.82
N ASP A 174 -10.17 -7.95 -17.22
CA ASP A 174 -11.52 -7.39 -17.16
C ASP A 174 -11.62 -6.09 -16.35
N LEU A 175 -10.60 -5.76 -15.54
CA LEU A 175 -10.54 -4.50 -14.78
C LEU A 175 -10.40 -3.26 -15.67
N ASN A 176 -10.01 -3.42 -16.94
CA ASN A 176 -9.88 -2.36 -17.95
C ASN A 176 -9.12 -1.11 -17.44
N LEU A 177 -7.97 -1.35 -16.80
CA LEU A 177 -7.14 -0.29 -16.24
C LEU A 177 -6.57 0.64 -17.33
N SER A 178 -6.31 1.90 -16.97
CA SER A 178 -5.69 2.88 -17.88
C SER A 178 -4.19 2.59 -18.08
N VAL A 179 -3.64 2.93 -19.25
CA VAL A 179 -2.18 2.76 -19.55
C VAL A 179 -1.27 3.33 -18.44
N PRO A 180 -1.54 4.52 -17.86
CA PRO A 180 -0.74 4.99 -16.72
C PRO A 180 -0.84 4.11 -15.48
N ALA A 181 -2.01 3.51 -15.19
CA ALA A 181 -2.16 2.58 -14.09
C ALA A 181 -1.36 1.28 -14.34
N TRP A 182 -1.33 0.79 -15.58
CA TRP A 182 -0.48 -0.33 -16.00
C TRP A 182 1.00 -0.04 -15.79
N ASN A 183 1.49 1.08 -16.32
CA ASN A 183 2.90 1.48 -16.20
C ASN A 183 3.33 1.63 -14.73
N ALA A 184 2.43 2.17 -13.90
CA ALA A 184 2.69 2.35 -12.48
C ALA A 184 2.84 1.02 -11.72
N MET A 185 2.34 -0.11 -12.22
CA MET A 185 2.39 -1.42 -11.58
C MET A 185 3.67 -2.23 -11.89
N GLY A 186 4.48 -1.81 -12.88
CA GLY A 186 5.87 -2.25 -13.12
C GLY A 186 6.04 -3.32 -14.22
N GLU A 187 6.96 -3.08 -15.17
CA GLU A 187 7.11 -3.82 -16.43
C GLU A 187 7.37 -5.34 -16.29
N ASN A 188 7.97 -5.81 -15.18
CA ASN A 188 8.35 -7.22 -14.99
C ASN A 188 7.18 -8.19 -14.69
N ILE A 189 6.00 -7.68 -14.32
CA ILE A 189 4.82 -8.54 -14.07
C ILE A 189 4.22 -9.04 -15.41
N TYR A 190 4.61 -8.45 -16.54
CA TYR A 190 3.83 -8.49 -17.77
C TYR A 190 4.37 -9.39 -18.87
N LEU A 191 5.58 -9.95 -18.76
CA LEU A 191 6.11 -10.79 -19.85
C LEU A 191 5.19 -11.97 -20.20
N PRO A 192 4.57 -12.69 -19.23
CA PRO A 192 3.62 -13.75 -19.54
C PRO A 192 2.31 -13.23 -20.16
N LEU A 193 1.76 -12.12 -19.64
CA LEU A 193 0.48 -11.56 -20.08
C LEU A 193 0.58 -10.93 -21.49
N PHE A 194 1.69 -10.24 -21.77
CA PHE A 194 1.93 -9.52 -23.02
C PHE A 194 2.31 -10.45 -24.17
N ILE A 195 3.07 -11.52 -23.88
CA ILE A 195 3.32 -12.60 -24.85
C ILE A 195 1.99 -13.30 -25.20
N TRP A 196 1.14 -13.57 -24.21
CA TRP A 196 -0.14 -14.23 -24.43
C TRP A 196 -1.17 -13.35 -25.17
N LEU A 197 -1.22 -12.04 -24.91
CA LEU A 197 -2.06 -11.08 -25.64
C LEU A 197 -1.71 -10.96 -27.13
N ARG A 198 -0.44 -11.20 -27.50
CA ARG A 198 0.00 -11.19 -28.92
C ARG A 198 -0.43 -12.45 -29.67
N GLU A 199 -0.63 -13.55 -28.95
CA GLU A 199 -0.93 -14.89 -29.48
C GLU A 199 -2.45 -15.16 -29.58
N LEU A 200 -3.31 -14.27 -29.06
CA LEU A 200 -4.76 -14.42 -29.20
C LEU A 200 -5.20 -14.03 -30.61
N PRO A 201 -5.88 -14.92 -31.35
CA PRO A 201 -6.58 -14.51 -32.56
C PRO A 201 -7.69 -13.53 -32.16
N VAL A 202 -7.65 -12.33 -32.73
CA VAL A 202 -8.76 -11.37 -32.65
C VAL A 202 -9.99 -12.08 -33.21
N GLN A 203 -10.98 -12.40 -32.36
CA GLN A 203 -12.32 -12.80 -32.79
C GLN A 203 -13.20 -11.57 -32.97
#